data_AF-A0A1Y4GNN4-F1
#
_entry.id   AF-A0A1Y4GNN4-F1
#
_cell.length_a   1.000
_cell.length_b   1.000
_cell.length_c   1.000
_cell.angle_alpha   90.00
_cell.angle_beta   90.00
_cell.angle_gamma   90.00
#
_symmetry.space_group_name_H-M   'P 1'
#
loop_
_entity.id
_entity.type
_entity.pdbx_description
1 polymer ?
#
loop_
_entity_poly.entity_id
_entity_poly.type
_entity_poly.pdbx_seq_one_letter_code
_entity_poly.pdbx_strand_id
1 'polypeptide(L)'
;MPVRVVDYDPKWPEMFDAEAAVLREIIGDNLIAIFHIGSTSVPGLKAKPIIDMLPVVRDAAALDALGDKFAEAGYEAMGEFGIPGRRYFRKGGEKRTHQAHAFQYDDVYSILRHVAFRDYMREHAGARAAYGALKAELAARFPNDLGSYCDGKDEFVKEYEKRALIWRWRRLAAHAAIDLESARSYRISQNLCGR
;
A
#
# COMPACT_ATOMS: atom_id res chain seq x y z
N MET A 1 21.44 -4.57 6.68
CA MET A 1 20.28 -4.55 7.60
C MET A 1 19.74 -5.95 7.85
N PRO A 2 19.67 -6.42 9.12
CA PRO A 2 19.10 -7.71 9.47
C PRO A 2 17.60 -7.80 9.13
N VAL A 3 17.14 -9.00 8.79
CA VAL A 3 15.75 -9.30 8.47
C VAL A 3 15.04 -9.75 9.74
N ARG A 4 14.26 -8.85 10.34
CA ARG A 4 13.42 -9.14 11.50
C ARG A 4 11.95 -9.01 11.16
N VAL A 5 11.21 -10.09 11.32
CA VAL A 5 9.75 -10.12 11.21
C VAL A 5 9.16 -10.28 12.61
N VAL A 6 8.21 -9.41 12.96
CA VAL A 6 7.55 -9.37 14.26
C VAL A 6 6.04 -9.57 14.10
N ASP A 7 5.36 -9.88 15.19
CA ASP A 7 3.90 -9.85 15.24
C ASP A 7 3.35 -8.45 14.95
N TYR A 8 2.07 -8.41 14.56
CA TYR A 8 1.40 -7.15 14.26
C TYR A 8 1.39 -6.25 15.51
N ASP A 9 1.80 -5.00 15.32
CA ASP A 9 1.72 -3.98 16.36
C ASP A 9 0.51 -3.07 16.08
N PRO A 10 -0.47 -2.97 17.02
CA PRO A 10 -1.62 -2.09 16.86
C PRO A 10 -1.27 -0.59 16.83
N LYS A 11 -0.01 -0.21 17.12
CA LYS A 11 0.47 1.17 17.00
C LYS A 11 0.91 1.55 15.59
N TRP A 12 1.06 0.59 14.66
CA TRP A 12 1.48 0.91 13.28
C TRP A 12 0.56 1.89 12.54
N PRO A 13 -0.78 1.86 12.70
CA PRO A 13 -1.65 2.90 12.16
C PRO A 13 -1.34 4.30 12.72
N GLU A 14 -1.09 4.44 14.03
CA GLU A 14 -0.73 5.72 14.65
C GLU A 14 0.63 6.23 14.14
N MET A 15 1.61 5.33 13.97
CA MET A 15 2.91 5.67 13.37
C MET A 15 2.76 6.14 11.93
N PHE A 16 1.88 5.49 11.16
CA PHE A 16 1.53 5.94 9.82
C PHE A 16 0.88 7.33 9.84
N ASP A 17 -0.10 7.57 10.70
CA ASP A 17 -0.81 8.86 10.74
C ASP A 17 0.13 10.02 11.09
N ALA A 18 1.03 9.81 12.05
CA ALA A 18 2.05 10.77 12.43
C ALA A 18 3.00 11.09 11.25
N GLU A 19 3.54 10.08 10.59
CA GLU A 19 4.48 10.30 9.48
C GLU A 19 3.77 10.82 8.21
N ALA A 20 2.52 10.43 7.99
CA ALA A 20 1.70 10.96 6.91
C ALA A 20 1.39 12.45 7.09
N ALA A 21 1.32 12.96 8.33
CA ALA A 21 1.21 14.39 8.59
C ALA A 21 2.48 15.14 8.15
N VAL A 22 3.66 14.62 8.47
CA VAL A 22 4.96 15.16 8.01
C VAL A 22 5.03 15.20 6.48
N LEU A 23 4.64 14.12 5.81
CA LEU A 23 4.66 14.08 4.34
C LEU A 23 3.65 15.05 3.71
N ARG A 24 2.49 15.29 4.34
CA ARG A 24 1.53 16.31 3.88
C ARG A 24 2.14 17.71 3.91
N GLU A 25 2.87 18.05 4.98
CA GLU A 25 3.53 19.36 5.12
C GLU A 25 4.65 19.56 4.08
N ILE A 26 5.46 18.52 3.84
CA ILE A 26 6.56 18.58 2.87
C ILE A 26 6.03 18.73 1.44
N ILE A 27 5.05 17.90 1.06
CA ILE A 27 4.56 17.79 -0.32
C ILE A 27 3.56 18.89 -0.67
N GLY A 28 2.77 19.37 0.30
CA GLY A 28 1.80 20.45 0.12
C GLY A 28 0.73 20.14 -0.93
N ASP A 29 0.39 21.14 -1.75
CA ASP A 29 -0.71 21.09 -2.74
C ASP A 29 -0.51 20.05 -3.85
N ASN A 30 0.72 19.55 -4.02
CA ASN A 30 1.03 18.48 -4.96
C ASN A 30 0.47 17.13 -4.48
N LEU A 31 0.17 16.95 -3.19
CA LEU A 31 -0.35 15.71 -2.63
C LEU A 31 -1.86 15.59 -2.87
N ILE A 32 -2.28 14.52 -3.54
CA ILE A 32 -3.70 14.21 -3.75
C ILE A 32 -4.21 13.30 -2.64
N ALA A 33 -3.44 12.26 -2.31
CA ALA A 33 -3.78 11.28 -1.29
C ALA A 33 -2.53 10.66 -0.71
N ILE A 34 -2.65 10.08 0.48
CA ILE A 34 -1.61 9.25 1.07
C ILE A 34 -2.25 8.03 1.70
N PHE A 35 -1.72 6.85 1.38
CA PHE A 35 -2.25 5.58 1.89
C PHE A 35 -1.19 4.84 2.71
N HIS A 36 -1.62 4.27 3.84
CA HIS A 36 -0.86 3.21 4.51
C HIS A 36 -0.95 1.95 3.66
N ILE A 37 0.19 1.44 3.21
CA ILE A 37 0.29 0.23 2.39
C ILE A 37 1.28 -0.75 3.03
N GLY A 38 1.66 -1.80 2.31
CA GLY A 38 2.57 -2.81 2.80
C GLY A 38 1.96 -3.64 3.94
N SER A 39 2.80 -4.45 4.59
CA SER A 39 2.30 -5.42 5.58
C SER A 39 1.85 -4.77 6.89
N THR A 40 2.44 -3.63 7.28
CA THR A 40 2.10 -2.94 8.52
C THR A 40 0.70 -2.29 8.48
N SER A 41 0.13 -2.12 7.28
CA SER A 41 -1.23 -1.64 7.08
C SER A 41 -2.31 -2.74 7.23
N VAL A 42 -1.94 -3.99 7.49
CA VAL A 42 -2.86 -5.13 7.56
C VAL A 42 -2.92 -5.66 9.01
N PRO A 43 -4.02 -5.44 9.75
CA PRO A 43 -4.18 -5.95 11.11
C PRO A 43 -3.96 -7.46 11.20
N GLY A 44 -3.16 -7.88 12.18
CA GLY A 44 -2.82 -9.28 12.43
C GLY A 44 -1.78 -9.88 11.48
N LEU A 45 -1.21 -9.12 10.54
CA LEU A 45 -0.15 -9.61 9.65
C LEU A 45 1.25 -9.37 10.25
N LYS A 46 2.01 -10.45 10.46
CA LYS A 46 3.44 -10.35 10.82
C LYS A 46 4.21 -9.53 9.78
N ALA A 47 5.09 -8.64 10.19
CA ALA A 47 5.81 -7.76 9.26
C ALA A 47 7.19 -7.36 9.76
N LYS A 48 8.02 -6.82 8.86
CA LYS A 48 9.13 -5.96 9.29
C LYS A 48 8.52 -4.68 9.86
N PRO A 49 9.03 -4.13 10.98
CA PRO A 49 8.48 -2.92 11.60
C PRO A 49 8.89 -1.67 10.81
N ILE A 50 8.44 -1.60 9.55
CA ILE A 50 8.68 -0.52 8.60
C ILE A 50 7.33 -0.06 8.08
N ILE A 51 7.04 1.23 8.22
CA ILE A 51 5.81 1.83 7.72
C ILE A 51 5.98 2.14 6.24
N ASP A 52 5.23 1.44 5.39
CA ASP A 52 5.19 1.68 3.95
C ASP A 52 4.04 2.63 3.62
N MET A 53 4.33 3.73 2.93
CA MET A 53 3.39 4.79 2.57
C MET A 53 3.33 4.95 1.06
N LEU A 54 2.17 5.32 0.56
CA LEU A 54 1.91 5.60 -0.85
C LEU A 54 1.35 7.02 -1.00
N PRO A 55 2.22 8.04 -1.13
CA PRO A 55 1.81 9.35 -1.60
C PRO A 55 1.39 9.28 -3.07
N VAL A 56 0.20 9.76 -3.39
CA VAL A 56 -0.27 9.98 -4.76
C VAL A 56 -0.20 11.46 -5.04
N VAL A 57 0.54 11.87 -6.07
CA VAL A 57 0.85 13.27 -6.35
C VAL A 57 0.42 13.71 -7.74
N ARG A 58 0.24 15.03 -7.95
CA ARG A 58 -0.12 15.59 -9.26
C ARG A 58 1.04 15.51 -10.25
N ASP A 59 2.24 15.82 -9.77
CA ASP A 59 3.49 15.76 -10.52
C ASP A 59 4.56 15.05 -9.67
N ALA A 60 5.03 13.90 -10.12
CA ALA A 60 6.07 13.14 -9.40
C ALA A 60 7.46 13.78 -9.53
N ALA A 61 7.76 14.45 -10.64
CA ALA A 61 9.05 15.12 -10.86
C ALA A 61 9.19 16.36 -9.96
N ALA A 62 8.08 17.03 -9.62
CA ALA A 62 8.08 18.13 -8.66
C ALA A 62 8.64 17.75 -7.27
N LEU A 63 8.60 16.45 -6.91
CA LEU A 63 9.20 15.98 -5.65
C LEU A 63 10.73 16.02 -5.67
N ASP A 64 11.37 16.04 -6.84
CA ASP A 64 12.83 16.09 -6.96
C ASP A 64 13.39 17.41 -6.44
N ALA A 65 12.61 18.50 -6.53
CA ALA A 65 12.95 19.80 -5.97
C ALA A 65 12.76 19.90 -4.45
N LEU A 66 12.16 18.89 -3.81
CA LEU A 66 11.90 18.86 -2.37
C LEU A 66 12.95 18.05 -1.60
N GLY A 67 14.06 17.64 -2.24
CA GLY A 67 15.10 16.80 -1.66
C GLY A 67 15.58 17.28 -0.29
N ASP A 68 15.85 18.58 -0.15
CA ASP A 68 16.33 19.17 1.11
C ASP A 68 15.28 19.07 2.23
N LYS A 69 14.00 19.34 1.94
CA LYS A 69 12.91 19.19 2.93
C LYS A 69 12.72 17.75 3.38
N PHE A 70 12.82 16.80 2.43
CA PHE A 70 12.81 15.38 2.75
C PHE A 70 14.01 15.00 3.63
N ALA A 71 15.21 15.51 3.32
CA ALA A 71 16.42 15.28 4.10
C ALA A 71 16.31 15.85 5.53
N GLU A 72 15.77 17.06 5.69
CA GLU A 72 15.47 17.68 7.00
C GLU A 72 14.53 16.80 7.85
N ALA A 73 13.56 16.13 7.21
CA ALA A 73 12.68 15.16 7.86
C ALA A 73 13.30 13.76 8.05
N GLY A 74 14.56 13.57 7.67
CA GLY A 74 15.34 12.34 7.84
C GLY A 74 15.18 11.30 6.72
N TYR A 75 14.64 11.69 5.56
CA TYR A 75 14.54 10.83 4.38
C TYR A 75 15.78 10.92 3.49
N GLU A 76 16.12 9.78 2.89
CA GLU A 76 17.03 9.68 1.76
C GLU A 76 16.18 9.55 0.49
N ALA A 77 16.40 10.45 -0.49
CA ALA A 77 15.77 10.37 -1.81
C ALA A 77 16.53 9.38 -2.70
N MET A 78 15.82 8.38 -3.24
CA MET A 78 16.42 7.29 -4.02
C MET A 78 16.06 7.36 -5.51
N GLY A 79 15.32 8.40 -5.94
CA GLY A 79 14.75 8.50 -7.28
C GLY A 79 13.77 7.35 -7.56
N GLU A 80 13.82 6.79 -8.77
CA GLU A 80 12.96 5.67 -9.18
C GLU A 80 13.29 4.35 -8.48
N PHE A 81 14.58 4.11 -8.23
CA PHE A 81 15.11 2.94 -7.55
C PHE A 81 14.57 1.60 -8.13
N GLY A 82 14.58 1.48 -9.45
CA GLY A 82 14.18 0.27 -10.19
C GLY A 82 12.69 0.16 -10.53
N ILE A 83 11.87 1.16 -10.21
CA ILE A 83 10.46 1.22 -10.65
C ILE A 83 10.23 2.54 -11.41
N PRO A 84 9.99 2.48 -12.74
CA PRO A 84 9.76 3.67 -13.56
C PRO A 84 8.66 4.57 -13.01
N GLY A 85 8.86 5.89 -13.06
CA GLY A 85 7.88 6.88 -12.60
C GLY A 85 7.74 7.02 -11.08
N ARG A 86 8.34 6.13 -10.28
CA ARG A 86 8.32 6.23 -8.82
C ARG A 86 9.24 7.34 -8.33
N ARG A 87 8.91 7.95 -7.19
CA ARG A 87 9.89 8.58 -6.30
C ARG A 87 9.91 7.87 -4.96
N TYR A 88 11.05 7.26 -4.67
CA TYR A 88 11.22 6.43 -3.48
C TYR A 88 12.03 7.18 -2.43
N PHE A 89 11.45 7.32 -1.24
CA PHE A 89 12.09 7.93 -0.09
C PHE A 89 12.16 6.92 1.05
N ARG A 90 13.28 6.90 1.76
CA ARG A 90 13.50 5.95 2.86
C ARG A 90 14.06 6.67 4.08
N LYS A 91 13.58 6.35 5.30
CA LYS A 91 13.98 7.02 6.56
C LYS A 91 14.49 6.03 7.62
N GLY A 92 15.48 6.43 8.42
CA GLY A 92 16.05 5.63 9.51
C GLY A 92 17.36 4.88 9.20
N GLY A 93 17.96 5.09 8.02
CA GLY A 93 19.26 4.52 7.66
C GLY A 93 19.33 3.00 7.80
N GLU A 94 20.30 2.50 8.58
CA GLU A 94 20.50 1.08 8.88
C GLU A 94 19.36 0.46 9.71
N LYS A 95 18.63 1.27 10.48
CA LYS A 95 17.42 0.88 11.21
C LYS A 95 16.20 1.48 10.51
N ARG A 96 16.00 1.08 9.25
CA ARG A 96 14.91 1.57 8.40
C ARG A 96 13.57 1.54 9.15
N THR A 97 12.88 2.67 9.21
CA THR A 97 11.59 2.83 9.89
C THR A 97 10.45 3.17 8.94
N HIS A 98 10.71 3.94 7.89
CA HIS A 98 9.68 4.38 6.95
C HIS A 98 10.15 4.26 5.50
N GLN A 99 9.19 4.02 4.62
CA GLN A 99 9.33 3.97 3.18
C GLN A 99 8.16 4.74 2.57
N ALA A 100 8.42 5.68 1.66
CA ALA A 100 7.40 6.35 0.88
C ALA A 100 7.62 6.04 -0.60
N HIS A 101 6.61 5.42 -1.23
CA HIS A 101 6.58 5.08 -2.65
C HIS A 101 5.64 6.06 -3.33
N ALA A 102 6.16 7.21 -3.74
CA ALA A 102 5.34 8.23 -4.38
C ALA A 102 5.14 7.92 -5.88
N PHE A 103 3.91 8.09 -6.36
CA PHE A 103 3.55 7.92 -7.77
C PHE A 103 2.66 9.07 -8.23
N GLN A 104 2.79 9.44 -9.51
CA GLN A 104 1.88 10.37 -10.15
C GLN A 104 0.48 9.75 -10.26
N TYR A 105 -0.55 10.58 -10.13
CA TYR A 105 -1.97 10.15 -10.06
C TYR A 105 -2.47 9.32 -11.25
N ASP A 106 -1.83 9.47 -12.41
CA ASP A 106 -2.15 8.75 -13.64
C ASP A 106 -1.37 7.42 -13.78
N ASP A 107 -0.43 7.10 -12.89
CA ASP A 107 0.09 5.73 -12.73
C ASP A 107 -0.91 4.86 -11.94
N VAL A 108 -2.06 4.66 -12.58
CA VAL A 108 -3.20 3.95 -11.99
C VAL A 108 -2.82 2.54 -11.60
N TYR A 109 -1.99 1.85 -12.40
CA TYR A 109 -1.58 0.48 -12.12
C TYR A 109 -0.74 0.40 -10.84
N SER A 110 0.32 1.20 -10.71
CA SER A 110 1.19 1.16 -9.53
C SER A 110 0.47 1.55 -8.26
N ILE A 111 -0.42 2.55 -8.33
CA ILE A 111 -1.25 2.96 -7.19
C ILE A 111 -2.21 1.83 -6.82
N LEU A 112 -2.94 1.30 -7.80
CA LEU A 112 -4.02 0.34 -7.55
C LEU A 112 -3.50 -1.00 -7.04
N ARG A 113 -2.37 -1.52 -7.56
CA ARG A 113 -1.82 -2.81 -7.10
C ARG A 113 -1.49 -2.79 -5.60
N HIS A 114 -0.94 -1.67 -5.11
CA HIS A 114 -0.60 -1.52 -3.70
C HIS A 114 -1.85 -1.45 -2.80
N VAL A 115 -2.81 -0.59 -3.17
CA VAL A 115 -4.05 -0.42 -2.39
C VAL A 115 -4.89 -1.71 -2.42
N ALA A 116 -5.04 -2.33 -3.60
CA ALA A 116 -5.78 -3.57 -3.76
C ALA A 116 -5.15 -4.71 -2.95
N PHE A 117 -3.82 -4.89 -2.99
CA PHE A 117 -3.13 -5.92 -2.21
C PHE A 117 -3.40 -5.78 -0.71
N ARG A 118 -3.30 -4.55 -0.17
CA ARG A 118 -3.63 -4.27 1.23
C ARG A 118 -5.07 -4.68 1.55
N ASP A 119 -6.03 -4.17 0.78
CA ASP A 119 -7.45 -4.37 1.05
C ASP A 119 -7.82 -5.85 0.95
N TYR A 120 -7.25 -6.55 -0.04
CA TYR A 120 -7.40 -7.99 -0.18
C TYR A 120 -6.87 -8.73 1.06
N MET A 121 -5.66 -8.41 1.53
CA MET A 121 -5.09 -9.06 2.72
C MET A 121 -5.85 -8.75 4.02
N ARG A 122 -6.56 -7.61 4.10
CA ARG A 122 -7.46 -7.30 5.22
C ARG A 122 -8.68 -8.22 5.24
N GLU A 123 -9.26 -8.49 4.07
CA GLU A 123 -10.50 -9.29 3.96
C GLU A 123 -10.28 -10.80 3.81
N HIS A 124 -9.06 -11.25 3.48
CA HIS A 124 -8.77 -12.67 3.25
C HIS A 124 -7.82 -13.24 4.32
N ALA A 125 -8.39 -13.72 5.43
CA ALA A 125 -7.64 -14.22 6.57
C ALA A 125 -6.66 -15.36 6.22
N GLY A 126 -7.05 -16.29 5.33
CA GLY A 126 -6.18 -17.37 4.86
C GLY A 126 -4.96 -16.86 4.08
N ALA A 127 -5.16 -15.89 3.18
CA ALA A 127 -4.07 -15.26 2.43
C ALA A 127 -3.11 -14.51 3.36
N ARG A 128 -3.66 -13.76 4.32
CA ARG A 128 -2.90 -13.06 5.35
C ARG A 128 -2.05 -14.01 6.19
N ALA A 129 -2.63 -15.11 6.65
CA ALA A 129 -1.92 -16.12 7.43
C ALA A 129 -0.78 -16.77 6.63
N ALA A 130 -1.05 -17.17 5.39
CA ALA A 130 -0.05 -17.75 4.50
C ALA A 130 1.12 -16.78 4.24
N TYR A 131 0.83 -15.50 4.01
CA TYR A 131 1.88 -14.50 3.80
C TYR A 131 2.71 -14.24 5.05
N GLY A 132 2.05 -14.22 6.22
CA GLY A 132 2.73 -14.09 7.51
C GLY A 132 3.69 -15.25 7.79
N ALA A 133 3.26 -16.48 7.53
CA ALA A 133 4.07 -17.69 7.68
C ALA A 133 5.29 -17.68 6.75
N LEU A 134 5.08 -17.40 5.46
CA LEU A 134 6.16 -17.30 4.47
C LEU A 134 7.22 -16.29 4.89
N LYS A 135 6.82 -15.10 5.36
CA LYS A 135 7.78 -14.09 5.82
C LYS A 135 8.57 -14.53 7.05
N ALA A 136 7.92 -15.23 8.00
CA ALA A 136 8.61 -15.74 9.17
C ALA A 136 9.64 -16.82 8.79
N GLU A 137 9.28 -17.74 7.90
CA GLU A 137 10.19 -18.75 7.36
C GLU A 137 11.39 -18.12 6.65
N LEU A 138 11.15 -17.19 5.72
CA LEU A 138 12.21 -16.50 4.98
C LEU A 138 13.12 -15.68 5.88
N ALA A 139 12.58 -15.03 6.92
CA ALA A 139 13.38 -14.30 7.88
C ALA A 139 14.28 -15.23 8.72
N ALA A 140 13.80 -16.42 9.07
CA ALA A 140 14.60 -17.44 9.75
C ALA A 140 15.70 -18.02 8.83
N ARG A 141 15.39 -18.21 7.54
CA ARG A 141 16.32 -18.74 6.54
C ARG A 141 17.39 -17.73 6.11
N PHE A 142 17.02 -16.45 6.01
CA PHE A 142 17.86 -15.37 5.49
C PHE A 142 17.98 -14.19 6.47
N PRO A 143 18.45 -14.38 7.72
CA PRO A 143 18.40 -13.36 8.76
C PRO A 143 19.28 -12.13 8.48
N ASN A 144 20.31 -12.28 7.64
CA ASN A 144 21.24 -11.20 7.28
C ASN A 144 21.26 -10.89 5.78
N ASP A 145 20.38 -11.53 5.01
CA ASP A 145 20.32 -11.38 3.56
C ASP A 145 18.93 -10.85 3.15
N LEU A 146 18.86 -9.51 3.08
CA LEU A 146 17.64 -8.83 2.67
C LEU A 146 17.26 -9.13 1.22
N GLY A 147 18.23 -9.40 0.35
CA GLY A 147 18.00 -9.71 -1.06
C GLY A 147 17.25 -11.03 -1.18
N SER A 148 17.83 -12.11 -0.66
CA SER A 148 17.20 -13.44 -0.67
C SER A 148 15.84 -13.46 0.06
N TYR A 149 15.68 -12.68 1.14
CA TYR A 149 14.37 -12.52 1.78
C TYR A 149 13.34 -11.85 0.87
N CYS A 150 13.74 -10.82 0.11
CA CYS A 150 12.85 -10.14 -0.83
C CYS A 150 12.50 -11.04 -2.02
N ASP A 151 13.48 -11.74 -2.58
CA ASP A 151 13.30 -12.64 -3.71
C ASP A 151 12.39 -13.83 -3.35
N GLY A 152 12.59 -14.41 -2.16
CA GLY A 152 11.81 -15.57 -1.72
C GLY A 152 10.31 -15.33 -1.54
N LYS A 153 9.86 -14.07 -1.49
CA LYS A 153 8.43 -13.71 -1.43
C LYS A 153 7.89 -13.08 -2.71
N ASP A 154 8.73 -12.84 -3.72
CA ASP A 154 8.36 -12.08 -4.91
C ASP A 154 7.21 -12.76 -5.69
N GLU A 155 7.32 -14.06 -5.93
CA GLU A 155 6.28 -14.84 -6.63
C GLU A 155 4.94 -14.80 -5.88
N PHE A 156 4.98 -14.97 -4.55
CA PHE A 156 3.79 -14.86 -3.71
C PHE A 156 3.16 -13.46 -3.85
N VAL A 157 3.95 -12.40 -3.73
CA VAL A 157 3.45 -11.03 -3.83
C VAL A 157 2.80 -10.78 -5.18
N LYS A 158 3.46 -11.14 -6.29
CA LYS A 158 2.93 -10.96 -7.65
C LYS A 158 1.61 -11.70 -7.88
N GLU A 159 1.53 -12.95 -7.45
CA GLU A 159 0.30 -13.75 -7.57
C GLU A 159 -0.84 -13.12 -6.76
N TYR A 160 -0.58 -12.67 -5.55
CA TYR A 160 -1.61 -12.05 -4.71
C TYR A 160 -1.97 -10.62 -5.11
N GLU A 161 -1.06 -9.84 -5.71
CA GLU A 161 -1.38 -8.57 -6.36
C GLU A 161 -2.38 -8.80 -7.50
N LYS A 162 -2.12 -9.79 -8.36
CA LYS A 162 -3.05 -10.17 -9.45
C LYS A 162 -4.42 -10.58 -8.91
N ARG A 163 -4.46 -11.47 -7.89
CA ARG A 163 -5.72 -11.88 -7.25
C ARG A 163 -6.47 -10.70 -6.64
N ALA A 164 -5.76 -9.79 -5.98
CA ALA A 164 -6.33 -8.60 -5.37
C ALA A 164 -6.96 -7.66 -6.41
N LEU A 165 -6.30 -7.45 -7.55
CA LEU A 165 -6.85 -6.66 -8.65
C LEU A 165 -8.13 -7.30 -9.21
N ILE A 166 -8.11 -8.62 -9.47
CA ILE A 166 -9.29 -9.35 -9.95
C ILE A 166 -10.44 -9.28 -8.92
N TRP A 167 -10.14 -9.47 -7.64
CA TRP A 167 -11.10 -9.37 -6.54
C TRP A 167 -11.77 -7.99 -6.48
N ARG A 168 -10.97 -6.93 -6.63
CA ARG A 168 -11.47 -5.55 -6.64
C ARG A 168 -12.43 -5.31 -7.81
N TRP A 169 -12.09 -5.77 -9.01
CA TRP A 169 -12.97 -5.69 -10.17
C TRP A 169 -14.28 -6.46 -9.98
N ARG A 170 -14.21 -7.67 -9.40
CA ARG A 170 -15.41 -8.47 -9.08
C ARG A 170 -16.33 -7.75 -8.09
N ARG A 171 -15.77 -7.07 -7.09
CA ARG A 171 -16.57 -6.25 -6.16
C ARG A 171 -17.24 -5.09 -6.87
N LEU A 172 -16.53 -4.35 -7.71
CA LEU A 172 -17.11 -3.24 -8.48
C LEU A 172 -18.28 -3.71 -9.36
N ALA A 173 -18.10 -4.83 -10.06
CA ALA A 173 -19.16 -5.44 -10.87
C ALA A 173 -20.38 -5.85 -10.02
N ALA A 174 -20.17 -6.42 -8.83
CA ALA A 174 -21.25 -6.80 -7.94
C ALA A 174 -22.05 -5.58 -7.42
N HIS A 175 -21.38 -4.48 -7.05
CA HIS A 175 -22.07 -3.26 -6.62
C HIS A 175 -22.88 -2.64 -7.77
N ALA A 176 -22.31 -2.58 -8.97
CA ALA A 176 -23.01 -2.05 -10.14
C ALA A 176 -24.26 -2.89 -10.50
N ALA A 177 -24.22 -4.20 -10.30
CA ALA A 177 -25.38 -5.07 -10.50
C ALA A 177 -26.51 -4.79 -9.48
N ILE A 178 -26.15 -4.58 -8.20
CA ILE A 178 -27.10 -4.23 -7.14
C ILE A 178 -27.79 -2.88 -7.43
N ASP A 179 -27.03 -1.89 -7.90
CA ASP A 179 -27.58 -0.57 -8.24
C ASP A 179 -28.60 -0.66 -9.39
N LEU A 180 -28.32 -1.50 -10.39
CA LEU A 180 -29.23 -1.75 -11.51
C LEU A 180 -30.52 -2.47 -11.09
N GLU A 181 -30.44 -3.46 -10.19
CA GLU A 181 -31.61 -4.15 -9.65
C GLU A 181 -32.47 -3.22 -8.77
N SER A 182 -31.82 -2.39 -7.96
CA SER A 182 -32.48 -1.38 -7.12
C SER A 182 -33.20 -0.33 -7.98
N ALA A 183 -32.55 0.16 -9.04
CA ALA A 183 -33.13 1.11 -9.98
C ALA A 183 -34.32 0.52 -10.77
N ARG A 184 -34.27 -0.78 -11.13
CA ARG A 184 -35.39 -1.48 -11.77
C ARG A 184 -36.57 -1.64 -10.82
N SER A 185 -36.33 -2.04 -9.58
CA SER A 185 -37.36 -2.25 -8.56
C SER A 185 -38.09 -0.94 -8.22
N TYR A 186 -37.34 0.18 -8.13
CA TYR A 186 -37.92 1.51 -7.92
C TYR A 186 -38.82 1.98 -9.09
N ARG A 187 -38.47 1.70 -10.35
CA ARG A 187 -39.34 2.04 -11.50
C ARG A 187 -40.63 1.23 -11.52
N ILE A 188 -40.58 -0.02 -11.08
CA ILE A 188 -41.77 -0.89 -11.02
C ILE A 188 -42.75 -0.38 -9.96
N SER A 189 -42.26 0.03 -8.77
CA SER A 189 -43.13 0.53 -7.70
C SER A 189 -43.78 1.87 -8.03
N GLN A 190 -43.09 2.78 -8.73
CA GLN A 190 -43.67 4.05 -9.19
C GLN A 190 -44.78 3.86 -10.25
N ASN A 191 -44.65 2.84 -11.12
CA ASN A 191 -45.69 2.52 -12.10
C ASN A 191 -46.93 1.85 -11.49
N LEU A 192 -46.81 1.27 -10.28
CA LEU A 192 -47.92 0.62 -9.57
C LEU A 192 -48.66 1.58 -8.62
N CYS A 193 -48.01 2.64 -8.14
CA CYS A 193 -48.63 3.63 -7.24
C CYS A 193 -49.31 4.81 -7.99
N GLY A 194 -49.14 4.89 -9.32
CA GLY A 194 -49.71 5.93 -10.18
C GLY A 194 -51.00 5.54 -10.92
N ARG A 195 -51.75 4.54 -10.45
CA ARG A 195 -53.06 4.15 -11.00
C ARG A 195 -54.15 4.23 -9.94
#